data_AF-A0A9P0MU17-F1
#
_entry.id   AF-A0A9P0MU17-F1
#
_cell.length_a   1.000
_cell.length_b   1.000
_cell.length_c   1.000
_cell.angle_alpha   90.00
_cell.angle_beta   90.00
_cell.angle_gamma   90.00
#
_symmetry.space_group_name_H-M   'P 1'
#
loop_
_entity.id
_entity.type
_entity.pdbx_description
1 polymer ?
#
loop_
_entity_poly.entity_id
_entity_poly.type
_entity_poly.pdbx_seq_one_letter_code
_entity_poly.pdbx_strand_id
1 'polypeptide(L)'
;METNSEIDDPFKQFSISDNWSKLLEKDERDFCPKCNKSRMYFCYTCYVPMNDFKVITPRVKLPLPLDIIKHPKEIDGKSTAVHAAIISPEDVNIYIYPSIPNYNELSNVILIFPSKDALCLEEIVKQTSLLKEEEDAEQLFSRVVFIDSTWNQCRTILNDSRIKGLPRVVLKKRESQFWRHQKGSPITHLATIEAIHQFLVEYHSYSSGRNEYDGRYDNILFFFKFMYHKIHSLYDHSDLLSYKRPMLQ
;
A
#
# COMPACT_ATOMS: atom_id res chain seq x y z
N MET A 1 0.57 15.20 38.42
CA MET A 1 0.49 15.84 37.09
C MET A 1 0.88 14.78 36.09
N GLU A 2 -0.07 13.92 35.74
CA GLU A 2 0.14 12.90 34.71
C GLU A 2 -0.22 13.55 33.37
N THR A 3 0.79 13.88 32.59
CA THR A 3 0.58 14.23 31.19
C THR A 3 0.20 12.94 30.49
N ASN A 4 -1.12 12.69 30.35
CA ASN A 4 -1.62 11.87 29.26
C ASN A 4 -1.05 12.46 27.98
N SER A 5 0.02 11.87 27.43
CA SER A 5 0.40 12.15 26.05
C SER A 5 -0.73 11.56 25.21
N GLU A 6 -1.75 12.37 24.89
CA GLU A 6 -2.62 12.06 23.78
C GLU A 6 -1.70 11.78 22.60
N ILE A 7 -1.62 10.52 22.20
CA ILE A 7 -0.93 10.16 20.97
C ILE A 7 -1.80 10.75 19.88
N ASP A 8 -1.35 11.90 19.42
CA ASP A 8 -1.84 12.64 18.27
C ASP A 8 -2.18 11.67 17.13
N ASP A 9 -3.40 11.75 16.58
CA ASP A 9 -3.86 10.84 15.52
C ASP A 9 -2.84 10.88 14.37
N PRO A 10 -2.11 9.78 14.09
CA PRO A 10 -1.05 9.79 13.08
C PRO A 10 -1.59 9.97 11.65
N PHE A 11 -2.92 9.96 11.49
CA PHE A 11 -3.59 10.21 10.23
C PHE A 11 -4.18 11.62 10.11
N LYS A 12 -4.01 12.52 11.10
CA LYS A 12 -4.63 13.85 11.10
C LYS A 12 -4.27 14.73 9.91
N GLN A 13 -3.09 14.51 9.33
CA GLN A 13 -2.58 15.28 8.19
C GLN A 13 -3.09 14.75 6.85
N PHE A 14 -3.81 13.62 6.83
CA PHE A 14 -4.31 12.98 5.63
C PHE A 14 -5.81 13.25 5.45
N SER A 15 -6.21 13.50 4.20
CA SER A 15 -7.60 13.69 3.79
C SER A 15 -8.34 12.36 3.63
N ILE A 16 -8.52 11.63 4.75
CA ILE A 16 -9.20 10.34 4.79
C ILE A 16 -10.66 10.54 5.24
N SER A 17 -11.62 9.97 4.52
CA SER A 17 -13.04 10.06 4.85
C SER A 17 -13.36 9.46 6.22
N ASP A 18 -13.94 10.26 7.13
CA ASP A 18 -14.33 9.84 8.48
C ASP A 18 -15.39 8.74 8.55
N ASN A 19 -15.99 8.39 7.42
CA ASN A 19 -16.89 7.24 7.33
C ASN A 19 -16.20 5.91 7.70
N TRP A 20 -14.86 5.86 7.78
CA TRP A 20 -14.14 4.69 8.29
C TRP A 20 -14.61 4.29 9.70
N SER A 21 -15.08 5.25 10.50
CA SER A 21 -15.56 5.01 11.88
C SER A 21 -16.80 4.12 11.94
N LYS A 22 -17.66 4.15 10.91
CA LYS A 22 -18.86 3.30 10.81
C LYS A 22 -18.53 1.80 10.79
N LEU A 23 -17.31 1.44 10.39
CA LEU A 23 -16.86 0.05 10.45
C LEU A 23 -16.69 -0.44 11.89
N LEU A 24 -16.48 0.45 12.87
CA LEU A 24 -16.36 0.08 14.28
C LEU A 24 -17.67 -0.39 14.89
N GLU A 25 -18.80 0.06 14.34
CA GLU A 25 -20.15 -0.26 14.82
C GLU A 25 -20.56 -1.72 14.53
N LYS A 26 -19.86 -2.39 13.61
CA LYS A 26 -20.16 -3.78 13.25
C LYS A 26 -19.59 -4.75 14.28
N ASP A 27 -20.46 -5.62 14.77
CA ASP A 27 -20.19 -6.65 15.77
C ASP A 27 -20.27 -8.07 15.20
N GLU A 28 -21.09 -8.29 14.16
CA GLU A 28 -21.28 -9.59 13.53
C GLU A 28 -20.63 -9.74 12.15
N ARG A 29 -20.36 -10.99 11.76
CA ARG A 29 -19.87 -11.33 10.41
C ARG A 29 -21.05 -11.52 9.47
N ASP A 30 -20.83 -11.20 8.20
CA ASP A 30 -21.78 -11.41 7.12
C ASP A 30 -21.13 -12.26 5.99
N PHE A 31 -21.89 -12.59 4.96
CA PHE A 31 -21.45 -13.38 3.81
C PHE A 31 -21.02 -12.49 2.65
N CYS A 32 -19.84 -12.77 2.10
CA CYS A 32 -19.32 -11.98 0.98
C CYS A 32 -20.27 -12.03 -0.21
N PRO A 33 -20.63 -10.89 -0.83
CA PRO A 33 -21.58 -10.84 -1.93
C PRO A 33 -21.09 -11.49 -3.23
N LYS A 34 -19.82 -11.93 -3.29
CA LYS A 34 -19.23 -12.62 -4.46
C LYS A 34 -18.97 -14.11 -4.21
N CYS A 35 -18.30 -14.46 -3.11
CA CYS A 35 -17.90 -15.85 -2.84
C CYS A 35 -18.64 -16.53 -1.69
N ASN A 36 -19.60 -15.84 -1.06
CA ASN A 36 -20.39 -16.35 0.06
C ASN A 36 -19.56 -16.82 1.28
N LYS A 37 -18.27 -16.46 1.37
CA LYS A 37 -17.45 -16.74 2.55
C LYS A 37 -17.76 -15.73 3.65
N SER A 38 -17.81 -16.19 4.91
CA SER A 38 -18.02 -15.33 6.07
C SER A 38 -16.88 -14.30 6.21
N ARG A 39 -17.20 -13.02 6.37
CA ARG A 39 -16.28 -11.87 6.46
C ARG A 39 -16.91 -10.79 7.34
N MET A 40 -16.09 -9.94 7.93
CA MET A 40 -16.59 -8.86 8.80
C MET A 40 -16.69 -7.54 8.02
N TYR A 41 -15.57 -7.04 7.52
CA TYR A 41 -15.50 -5.69 6.92
C TYR A 41 -15.37 -5.70 5.39
N PHE A 42 -14.55 -6.61 4.88
CA PHE A 42 -14.32 -6.78 3.46
C PHE A 42 -13.87 -8.21 3.16
N CYS A 43 -14.01 -8.60 1.90
CA CYS A 43 -13.53 -9.89 1.43
C CYS A 43 -12.12 -9.75 0.84
N TYR A 44 -11.12 -10.23 1.58
CA TYR A 44 -9.73 -10.32 1.15
C TYR A 44 -9.47 -11.34 0.02
N THR A 45 -10.48 -12.08 -0.44
CA THR A 45 -10.38 -13.00 -1.58
C THR A 45 -10.98 -12.39 -2.84
N CYS A 46 -12.11 -11.67 -2.71
CA CYS A 46 -12.82 -11.09 -3.84
C CYS A 46 -12.56 -9.60 -4.04
N TYR A 47 -11.76 -9.01 -3.15
CA TYR A 47 -11.39 -7.60 -3.11
C TYR A 47 -12.60 -6.66 -3.19
N VAL A 48 -13.60 -6.92 -2.33
CA VAL A 48 -14.81 -6.09 -2.23
C VAL A 48 -15.15 -5.78 -0.78
N PRO A 49 -15.73 -4.60 -0.49
CA PRO A 49 -16.32 -4.35 0.83
C PRO A 49 -17.55 -5.25 1.04
N MET A 50 -17.89 -5.50 2.30
CA MET A 50 -19.17 -6.14 2.65
C MET A 50 -20.34 -5.22 2.31
N ASN A 51 -21.55 -5.78 2.19
CA ASN A 51 -22.72 -5.05 1.67
C ASN A 51 -22.98 -3.74 2.42
N ASP A 52 -22.95 -3.78 3.75
CA ASP A 52 -23.16 -2.62 4.64
C ASP A 52 -22.18 -1.48 4.37
N PHE A 53 -21.00 -1.79 3.84
CA PHE A 53 -19.92 -0.82 3.68
C PHE A 53 -19.67 -0.39 2.24
N LYS A 54 -20.43 -0.91 1.27
CA LYS A 54 -20.28 -0.56 -0.15
C LYS A 54 -20.40 0.94 -0.40
N VAL A 55 -21.37 1.59 0.23
CA VAL A 55 -21.68 3.01 0.01
C VAL A 55 -20.62 3.93 0.64
N ILE A 56 -20.05 3.51 1.77
CA ILE A 56 -19.08 4.33 2.51
C ILE A 56 -17.63 4.12 2.08
N THR A 57 -17.34 3.03 1.38
CA THR A 57 -15.99 2.72 0.92
C THR A 57 -15.62 3.70 -0.19
N PRO A 58 -14.58 4.54 -0.02
CA PRO A 58 -14.21 5.51 -1.04
C PRO A 58 -13.66 4.83 -2.30
N ARG A 59 -13.73 5.55 -3.41
CA ARG A 59 -13.05 5.21 -4.66
C ARG A 59 -11.91 6.20 -4.89
N VAL A 60 -10.74 5.67 -5.22
CA VAL A 60 -9.57 6.48 -5.55
C VAL A 60 -9.11 6.06 -6.94
N LYS A 61 -9.08 7.00 -7.89
CA LYS A 61 -8.46 6.77 -9.20
C LYS A 61 -6.96 6.96 -9.06
N LEU A 62 -6.17 5.96 -9.48
CA LEU A 62 -4.72 6.03 -9.42
C LEU A 62 -4.15 6.70 -10.69
N PRO A 63 -2.98 7.35 -10.62
CA PRO A 63 -2.36 8.01 -11.76
C PRO A 63 -1.69 7.05 -12.75
N LEU A 64 -1.59 5.75 -12.40
CA LEU A 64 -1.12 4.68 -13.27
C LEU A 64 -1.56 3.31 -12.72
N PRO A 65 -1.61 2.26 -13.57
CA PRO A 65 -1.87 0.90 -13.13
C PRO A 65 -0.82 0.37 -12.15
N LEU A 66 -1.29 -0.36 -11.15
CA LEU A 66 -0.51 -0.91 -10.04
C LEU A 66 -0.73 -2.42 -9.93
N ASP A 67 0.35 -3.17 -9.94
CA ASP A 67 0.32 -4.62 -9.73
C ASP A 67 0.96 -4.98 -8.40
N ILE A 68 0.29 -5.84 -7.63
CA ILE A 68 0.81 -6.39 -6.39
C ILE A 68 1.06 -7.87 -6.58
N ILE A 69 2.32 -8.29 -6.42
CA ILE A 69 2.72 -9.69 -6.45
C ILE A 69 2.69 -10.22 -5.03
N LYS A 70 1.68 -11.02 -4.73
CA LYS A 70 1.49 -11.65 -3.43
C LYS A 70 2.18 -13.01 -3.38
N HIS A 71 2.97 -13.23 -2.34
CA HIS A 71 3.55 -14.54 -2.08
C HIS A 71 2.46 -15.52 -1.58
N PRO A 72 2.40 -16.77 -2.06
CA PRO A 72 1.28 -17.69 -1.77
C PRO A 72 1.19 -18.13 -0.30
N LYS A 73 2.26 -17.96 0.48
CA LYS A 73 2.25 -18.23 1.93
C LYS A 73 1.78 -17.04 2.78
N GLU A 74 1.49 -15.90 2.17
CA GLU A 74 0.95 -14.77 2.90
C GLU A 74 -0.49 -15.03 3.34
N ILE A 75 -0.78 -14.69 4.60
CA ILE A 75 -2.12 -14.88 5.17
C ILE A 75 -3.01 -13.74 4.69
N ASP A 76 -4.04 -14.06 3.89
CA ASP A 76 -4.93 -13.05 3.30
C ASP A 76 -5.52 -12.07 4.31
N GLY A 77 -5.98 -12.57 5.46
CA GLY A 77 -6.57 -11.73 6.52
C GLY A 77 -5.58 -10.83 7.27
N LYS A 78 -4.28 -10.91 6.95
CA LYS A 78 -3.23 -10.04 7.53
C LYS A 78 -2.63 -9.06 6.52
N SER A 79 -2.87 -9.27 5.23
CA SER A 79 -2.32 -8.45 4.16
C SER A 79 -3.06 -7.12 4.07
N THR A 80 -2.32 -6.02 4.02
CA THR A 80 -2.88 -4.69 3.77
C THR A 80 -2.96 -4.36 2.28
N ALA A 81 -2.32 -5.15 1.41
CA ALA A 81 -2.39 -5.00 -0.05
C ALA A 81 -3.83 -5.01 -0.58
N VAL A 82 -4.69 -5.83 0.05
CA VAL A 82 -6.10 -5.96 -0.34
C VAL A 82 -6.86 -4.65 -0.20
N HIS A 83 -6.41 -3.72 0.66
CA HIS A 83 -7.06 -2.41 0.80
C HIS A 83 -7.02 -1.63 -0.53
N ALA A 84 -5.87 -1.64 -1.21
CA ALA A 84 -5.71 -0.96 -2.49
C ALA A 84 -6.63 -1.55 -3.57
N ALA A 85 -6.69 -2.89 -3.67
CA ALA A 85 -7.58 -3.58 -4.62
C ALA A 85 -9.06 -3.35 -4.32
N ILE A 86 -9.43 -3.18 -3.06
CA ILE A 86 -10.81 -2.87 -2.67
C ILE A 86 -11.16 -1.42 -3.02
N ILE A 87 -10.25 -0.46 -2.82
CA ILE A 87 -10.51 0.99 -2.99
C ILE A 87 -10.39 1.42 -4.47
N SER A 88 -9.42 0.86 -5.19
CA SER A 88 -9.06 1.21 -6.58
C SER A 88 -9.11 -0.02 -7.51
N PRO A 89 -10.27 -0.69 -7.65
CA PRO A 89 -10.37 -1.98 -8.33
C PRO A 89 -10.09 -1.93 -9.85
N GLU A 90 -10.16 -0.75 -10.46
CA GLU A 90 -9.87 -0.54 -11.89
C GLU A 90 -8.37 -0.38 -12.17
N ASP A 91 -7.60 0.03 -11.16
CA ASP A 91 -6.19 0.38 -11.32
C ASP A 91 -5.26 -0.61 -10.61
N VAL A 92 -5.78 -1.44 -9.71
CA VAL A 92 -4.99 -2.33 -8.85
C VAL A 92 -5.28 -3.80 -9.15
N ASN A 93 -4.25 -4.54 -9.56
CA ASN A 93 -4.31 -6.00 -9.69
C ASN A 93 -3.50 -6.68 -8.57
N ILE A 94 -4.02 -7.80 -8.06
CA ILE A 94 -3.27 -8.67 -7.16
C ILE A 94 -3.05 -10.02 -7.85
N TYR A 95 -1.78 -10.40 -8.00
CA TYR A 95 -1.36 -11.68 -8.57
C TYR A 95 -0.76 -12.57 -7.49
N ILE A 96 -1.12 -13.85 -7.48
CA ILE A 96 -0.53 -14.84 -6.58
C ILE A 96 0.66 -15.49 -7.28
N TYR A 97 1.85 -15.33 -6.74
CA TYR A 97 3.06 -15.94 -7.28
C TYR A 97 2.96 -17.49 -7.28
N PRO A 98 3.37 -18.19 -8.35
CA PRO A 98 4.13 -17.73 -9.53
C PRO A 98 3.31 -17.21 -10.72
N SER A 99 1.98 -17.12 -10.59
CA SER A 99 1.06 -16.67 -11.63
C SER A 99 1.03 -15.14 -11.75
N ILE A 100 2.12 -14.58 -12.29
CA ILE A 100 2.31 -13.13 -12.49
C ILE A 100 2.47 -12.79 -13.99
N PRO A 101 2.18 -11.53 -14.40
CA PRO A 101 2.42 -11.05 -15.76
C PRO A 101 3.88 -11.18 -16.20
N ASN A 102 4.12 -11.25 -17.51
CA ASN A 102 5.46 -11.12 -18.08
C ASN A 102 5.80 -9.64 -18.27
N TYR A 103 6.40 -9.01 -17.27
CA TYR A 103 6.74 -7.59 -17.35
C TYR A 103 7.84 -7.27 -18.36
N ASN A 104 8.56 -8.26 -18.89
CA ASN A 104 9.55 -8.07 -19.95
C ASN A 104 8.91 -7.65 -21.30
N GLU A 105 7.60 -7.84 -21.45
CA GLU A 105 6.83 -7.43 -22.64
C GLU A 105 6.27 -6.00 -22.52
N LEU A 106 6.49 -5.33 -21.38
CA LEU A 106 6.00 -3.99 -21.11
C LEU A 106 7.16 -3.00 -21.05
N SER A 107 6.94 -1.79 -21.59
CA SER A 107 7.89 -0.68 -21.46
C SER A 107 7.66 0.10 -20.17
N ASN A 108 8.71 0.70 -19.59
CA ASN A 108 8.63 1.62 -18.45
C ASN A 108 7.86 1.07 -17.23
N VAL A 109 8.18 -0.17 -16.83
CA VAL A 109 7.68 -0.79 -15.60
C VAL A 109 8.71 -0.60 -14.49
N ILE A 110 8.25 -0.19 -13.31
CA ILE A 110 9.12 -0.02 -12.13
C ILE A 110 8.69 -0.93 -10.98
N LEU A 111 9.65 -1.36 -10.18
CA LEU A 111 9.43 -2.15 -8.97
C LEU A 111 9.69 -1.29 -7.73
N ILE A 112 8.71 -1.13 -6.85
CA ILE A 112 8.92 -0.49 -5.56
C ILE A 112 9.53 -1.52 -4.61
N PHE A 113 10.83 -1.43 -4.41
CA PHE A 113 11.56 -2.33 -3.54
C PHE A 113 12.91 -1.73 -3.13
N PRO A 114 13.24 -1.66 -1.83
CA PRO A 114 14.53 -1.16 -1.39
C PRO A 114 15.63 -2.19 -1.67
N SER A 115 16.67 -1.75 -2.38
CA SER A 115 17.88 -2.55 -2.62
C SER A 115 19.10 -1.62 -2.78
N LYS A 116 20.31 -2.20 -2.79
CA LYS A 116 21.56 -1.41 -2.91
C LYS A 116 21.67 -0.63 -4.22
N ASP A 117 21.02 -1.15 -5.25
CA ASP A 117 20.95 -0.68 -6.62
C ASP A 117 19.63 0.07 -6.93
N ALA A 118 18.78 0.31 -5.93
CA ALA A 118 17.53 1.04 -6.12
C ALA A 118 17.79 2.54 -6.29
N LEU A 119 17.08 3.16 -7.23
CA LEU A 119 17.07 4.60 -7.45
C LEU A 119 15.97 5.25 -6.61
N CYS A 120 16.12 6.52 -6.23
CA CYS A 120 14.97 7.28 -5.75
C CYS A 120 14.04 7.66 -6.91
N LEU A 121 12.80 8.06 -6.60
CA LEU A 121 11.82 8.38 -7.64
C LEU A 121 12.26 9.54 -8.54
N GLU A 122 12.97 10.53 -8.00
CA GLU A 122 13.50 11.66 -8.78
C GLU A 122 14.48 11.22 -9.87
N GLU A 123 15.41 10.33 -9.52
CA GLU A 123 16.46 9.85 -10.41
C GLU A 123 15.86 9.07 -11.57
N ILE A 124 14.92 8.16 -11.29
CA ILE A 124 14.31 7.33 -12.33
C ILE A 124 13.37 8.15 -13.22
N VAL A 125 12.66 9.15 -12.67
CA VAL A 125 11.85 10.07 -13.49
C VAL A 125 12.75 10.85 -14.44
N LYS A 126 13.87 11.41 -13.96
CA LYS A 126 14.84 12.12 -14.82
C LYS A 126 15.38 11.21 -15.93
N GLN A 127 15.79 9.98 -15.59
CA GLN A 127 16.29 9.02 -16.58
C GLN A 127 15.22 8.67 -17.63
N THR A 128 13.97 8.44 -17.19
CA THR A 128 12.86 8.07 -18.08
C THR A 128 12.45 9.23 -18.98
N SER A 129 12.40 10.45 -18.44
CA SER A 129 12.06 11.66 -19.21
C SER A 129 13.08 11.99 -20.29
N LEU A 130 14.37 11.74 -20.06
CA LEU A 130 15.42 11.94 -21.06
C LEU A 130 15.35 10.94 -22.22
N LEU A 131 14.70 9.79 -22.02
CA LEU A 131 14.57 8.73 -23.01
C LEU A 131 13.27 8.83 -23.82
N LYS A 132 12.33 9.71 -23.43
CA LYS A 132 11.07 9.91 -24.14
C LYS A 132 11.20 11.03 -25.18
N GLU A 133 10.70 10.79 -26.37
CA GLU A 133 10.47 11.83 -27.39
C GLU A 133 9.28 12.72 -26.96
N GLU A 134 9.29 14.01 -27.35
CA GLU A 134 8.37 15.05 -26.85
C GLU A 134 6.87 14.73 -27.01
N GLU A 135 6.49 13.86 -27.94
CA GLU A 135 5.09 13.52 -28.26
C GLU A 135 4.46 12.46 -27.32
N ASP A 136 5.25 11.76 -26.48
CA ASP A 136 4.81 10.61 -25.66
C ASP A 136 4.63 10.93 -24.16
N ALA A 137 4.38 12.20 -23.83
CA ALA A 137 4.62 12.79 -22.51
C ALA A 137 3.55 12.56 -21.42
N GLU A 138 2.39 11.97 -21.71
CA GLU A 138 1.29 11.96 -20.72
C GLU A 138 1.51 11.02 -19.53
N GLN A 139 2.23 9.89 -19.70
CA GLN A 139 2.40 8.90 -18.62
C GLN A 139 3.83 8.33 -18.56
N LEU A 140 4.60 8.67 -17.51
CA LEU A 140 6.02 8.30 -17.35
C LEU A 140 6.24 6.78 -17.28
N PHE A 141 5.43 6.09 -16.49
CA PHE A 141 5.50 4.64 -16.30
C PHE A 141 4.20 3.98 -16.73
N SER A 142 4.29 2.88 -17.49
CA SER A 142 3.11 2.10 -17.88
C SER A 142 2.54 1.33 -16.68
N ARG A 143 3.38 1.03 -15.68
CA ARG A 143 3.02 0.21 -14.53
C ARG A 143 3.99 0.37 -13.37
N VAL A 144 3.45 0.28 -12.16
CA VAL A 144 4.22 0.12 -10.92
C VAL A 144 3.93 -1.24 -10.29
N VAL A 145 4.97 -1.92 -9.81
CA VAL A 145 4.88 -3.25 -9.20
C VAL A 145 5.28 -3.19 -7.73
N PHE A 146 4.51 -3.85 -6.87
CA PHE A 146 4.79 -4.05 -5.45
C PHE A 146 4.87 -5.54 -5.12
N ILE A 147 5.56 -5.89 -4.02
CA ILE A 147 5.62 -7.27 -3.52
C ILE A 147 4.95 -7.34 -2.14
N ASP A 148 3.89 -8.13 -2.02
CA ASP A 148 3.22 -8.44 -0.75
C ASP A 148 3.75 -9.78 -0.22
N SER A 149 4.77 -9.71 0.64
CA SER A 149 5.39 -10.87 1.29
C SER A 149 6.18 -10.47 2.53
N THR A 150 6.47 -11.44 3.40
CA THR A 150 7.54 -11.25 4.40
C THR A 150 8.90 -11.03 3.73
N TRP A 151 9.79 -10.28 4.38
CA TRP A 151 11.16 -10.02 3.90
C TRP A 151 11.95 -11.29 3.57
N ASN A 152 11.73 -12.38 4.31
CA ASN A 152 12.41 -13.66 4.04
C ASN A 152 11.88 -14.35 2.78
N GLN A 153 10.62 -14.13 2.41
CA GLN A 153 9.94 -14.76 1.28
C GLN A 153 10.10 -13.99 -0.03
N CYS A 154 10.34 -12.67 0.03
CA CYS A 154 10.43 -11.82 -1.16
C CYS A 154 11.52 -12.24 -2.16
N ARG A 155 12.60 -12.89 -1.70
CA ARG A 155 13.76 -13.27 -2.53
C ARG A 155 13.40 -14.14 -3.73
N THR A 156 12.45 -15.07 -3.57
CA THR A 156 12.01 -15.93 -4.68
C THR A 156 11.33 -15.11 -5.78
N ILE A 157 10.53 -14.12 -5.40
CA ILE A 157 9.85 -13.22 -6.35
C ILE A 157 10.87 -12.30 -7.02
N LEU A 158 11.81 -11.73 -6.26
CA LEU A 158 12.84 -10.83 -6.78
C LEU A 158 13.78 -11.47 -7.79
N ASN A 159 14.04 -12.77 -7.66
CA ASN A 159 14.92 -13.51 -8.57
C ASN A 159 14.20 -14.08 -9.80
N ASP A 160 12.87 -13.96 -9.88
CA ASP A 160 12.09 -14.40 -11.04
C ASP A 160 12.52 -13.62 -12.29
N SER A 161 12.63 -14.30 -13.44
CA SER A 161 13.09 -13.68 -14.69
C SER A 161 12.18 -12.56 -15.20
N ARG A 162 10.92 -12.53 -14.76
CA ARG A 162 9.95 -11.46 -15.09
C ARG A 162 10.08 -10.23 -14.18
N ILE A 163 10.87 -10.32 -13.10
CA ILE A 163 10.99 -9.28 -12.06
C ILE A 163 12.41 -8.78 -11.89
N LYS A 164 13.40 -9.67 -11.95
CA LYS A 164 14.79 -9.40 -11.56
C LYS A 164 15.44 -8.22 -12.30
N GLY A 165 15.00 -7.95 -13.53
CA GLY A 165 15.52 -6.89 -14.39
C GLY A 165 14.76 -5.57 -14.29
N LEU A 166 13.66 -5.50 -13.53
CA LEU A 166 12.90 -4.26 -13.38
C LEU A 166 13.72 -3.20 -12.62
N PRO A 167 13.76 -1.94 -13.10
CA PRO A 167 14.29 -0.83 -12.32
C PRO A 167 13.63 -0.76 -10.95
N ARG A 168 14.45 -0.70 -9.91
CA ARG A 168 13.97 -0.65 -8.52
C ARG A 168 13.93 0.78 -8.02
N VAL A 169 12.84 1.12 -7.37
CA VAL A 169 12.65 2.43 -6.74
C VAL A 169 12.58 2.27 -5.22
N VAL A 170 13.39 3.04 -4.52
CA VAL A 170 13.32 3.21 -3.06
C VAL A 170 12.52 4.47 -2.75
N LEU A 171 11.54 4.33 -1.85
CA LEU A 171 10.71 5.43 -1.37
C LEU A 171 11.39 6.18 -0.23
N LYS A 172 10.95 7.42 0.00
CA LYS A 172 11.35 8.18 1.19
C LYS A 172 10.89 7.43 2.44
N LYS A 173 11.78 7.40 3.45
CA LYS A 173 11.50 6.76 4.73
C LYS A 173 10.46 7.60 5.50
N ARG A 174 9.48 6.92 6.09
CA ARG A 174 8.60 7.45 7.14
C ARG A 174 8.31 6.35 8.15
N GLU A 175 7.89 6.74 9.34
CA GLU A 175 7.47 5.78 10.36
C GLU A 175 6.17 5.07 9.94
N SER A 176 6.18 3.74 10.01
CA SER A 176 5.01 2.92 9.76
C SER A 176 4.09 2.90 10.98
N GLN A 177 2.79 3.05 10.74
CA GLN A 177 1.73 2.88 11.75
C GLN A 177 1.22 1.44 11.82
N PHE A 178 1.89 0.49 11.15
CA PHE A 178 1.45 -0.89 11.09
C PHE A 178 1.57 -1.60 12.45
N TRP A 179 0.44 -2.12 12.93
CA TRP A 179 0.29 -2.68 14.28
C TRP A 179 0.83 -4.11 14.46
N ARG A 180 1.25 -4.77 13.38
CA ARG A 180 1.79 -6.14 13.47
C ARG A 180 3.30 -6.08 13.62
N HIS A 181 3.80 -6.60 14.74
CA HIS A 181 5.23 -6.67 14.98
C HIS A 181 5.94 -7.51 13.90
N GLN A 182 7.01 -6.94 13.35
CA GLN A 182 7.92 -7.57 12.40
C GLN A 182 9.30 -7.67 13.05
N LYS A 183 9.66 -8.87 13.51
CA LYS A 183 10.92 -9.08 14.24
C LYS A 183 12.13 -8.72 13.37
N GLY A 184 13.01 -7.87 13.91
CA GLY A 184 14.26 -7.48 13.25
C GLY A 184 14.11 -6.49 12.10
N SER A 185 12.91 -5.95 11.85
CA SER A 185 12.71 -4.87 10.88
C SER A 185 12.66 -3.51 11.59
N PRO A 186 13.20 -2.43 10.99
CA PRO A 186 13.02 -1.09 11.51
C PRO A 186 11.57 -0.63 11.39
N ILE A 187 11.21 0.42 12.15
CA ILE A 187 9.86 1.02 12.10
C ILE A 187 9.57 1.69 10.74
N THR A 188 10.61 1.97 9.95
CA THR A 188 10.50 2.52 8.59
C THR A 188 10.14 1.49 7.53
N HIS A 189 10.06 0.20 7.88
CA HIS A 189 9.49 -0.82 7.00
C HIS A 189 7.96 -0.70 6.98
N LEU A 190 7.49 -0.04 5.93
CA LEU A 190 6.08 0.21 5.63
C LEU A 190 5.30 -1.08 5.36
N ALA A 191 4.04 -1.13 5.77
CA ALA A 191 3.10 -2.11 5.23
C ALA A 191 2.85 -1.83 3.74
N THR A 192 2.38 -2.84 2.99
CA THR A 192 2.16 -2.73 1.55
C THR A 192 1.29 -1.52 1.18
N ILE A 193 0.18 -1.29 1.89
CA ILE A 193 -0.69 -0.12 1.65
C ILE A 193 -0.04 1.23 1.96
N GLU A 194 0.83 1.28 2.96
CA GLU A 194 1.57 2.50 3.31
C GLU A 194 2.64 2.82 2.26
N ALA A 195 3.29 1.79 1.71
CA ALA A 195 4.23 1.92 0.60
C ALA A 195 3.52 2.38 -0.68
N ILE A 196 2.33 1.85 -0.97
CA ILE A 196 1.49 2.30 -2.09
C ILE A 196 1.13 3.78 -1.92
N HIS A 197 0.63 4.17 -0.74
CA HIS A 197 0.32 5.57 -0.44
C HIS A 197 1.55 6.47 -0.59
N GLN A 198 2.68 6.08 -0.01
CA GLN A 198 3.93 6.84 -0.09
C GLN A 198 4.40 7.03 -1.54
N PHE A 199 4.32 5.98 -2.36
CA PHE A 199 4.61 6.07 -3.78
C PHE A 199 3.69 7.06 -4.50
N LEU A 200 2.37 7.00 -4.25
CA LEU A 200 1.40 7.88 -4.91
C LEU A 200 1.64 9.37 -4.58
N VAL A 201 1.97 9.67 -3.31
CA VAL A 201 2.32 11.03 -2.86
C VAL A 201 3.61 11.51 -3.55
N GLU A 202 4.66 10.69 -3.56
CA GLU A 202 5.92 11.04 -4.20
C GLU A 202 5.74 11.21 -5.72
N TYR A 203 5.03 10.29 -6.38
CA TYR A 203 4.79 10.34 -7.81
C TYR A 203 3.99 11.57 -8.23
N HIS A 204 3.00 11.98 -7.43
CA HIS A 204 2.24 13.21 -7.67
C HIS A 204 3.14 14.44 -7.84
N SER A 205 4.16 14.56 -6.98
CA SER A 205 5.07 15.70 -6.99
C SER A 205 5.86 15.82 -8.30
N TYR A 206 6.05 14.70 -9.01
CA TYR A 206 6.73 14.65 -10.30
C TYR A 206 5.76 14.70 -11.49
N SER A 207 4.59 14.07 -11.41
CA SER A 207 3.61 14.04 -12.51
C SER A 207 2.80 15.32 -12.64
N SER A 208 2.68 16.11 -11.56
CA SER A 208 1.79 17.28 -11.52
C SER A 208 2.55 18.62 -11.47
N GLY A 209 3.74 18.67 -12.07
CA GLY A 209 4.51 19.92 -12.18
C GLY A 209 4.94 20.51 -10.83
N ARG A 210 5.09 19.67 -9.79
CA ARG A 210 5.40 20.07 -8.40
C ARG A 210 4.30 20.88 -7.70
N ASN A 211 3.05 20.73 -8.12
CA ASN A 211 1.92 21.20 -7.33
C ASN A 211 1.94 20.56 -5.93
N GLU A 212 1.44 21.30 -4.94
CA GLU A 212 1.28 20.80 -3.58
C GLU A 212 0.31 19.61 -3.58
N TYR A 213 0.64 18.58 -2.79
CA TYR A 213 -0.19 17.39 -2.67
C TYR A 213 -1.49 17.73 -1.92
N ASP A 214 -2.62 17.47 -2.57
CA ASP A 214 -3.96 17.86 -2.11
C ASP A 214 -4.72 16.75 -1.37
N GLY A 215 -4.04 15.64 -1.03
CA GLY A 215 -4.67 14.52 -0.32
C GLY A 215 -5.50 13.59 -1.21
N ARG A 216 -5.53 13.76 -2.54
CA ARG A 216 -6.37 12.96 -3.46
C ARG A 216 -6.21 11.45 -3.36
N TYR A 217 -5.06 10.96 -2.88
CA TYR A 217 -4.78 9.53 -2.72
C TYR A 217 -4.90 9.04 -1.28
N ASP A 218 -5.15 9.91 -0.31
CA ASP A 218 -5.13 9.56 1.12
C ASP A 218 -6.19 8.53 1.48
N ASN A 219 -7.35 8.57 0.81
CA ASN A 219 -8.40 7.57 0.97
C ASN A 219 -7.97 6.14 0.65
N ILE A 220 -6.81 5.90 0.00
CA ILE A 220 -6.23 4.55 -0.13
C ILE A 220 -5.93 3.92 1.25
N LEU A 221 -5.73 4.75 2.28
CA LEU A 221 -5.50 4.35 3.66
C LEU A 221 -6.81 4.11 4.45
N PHE A 222 -8.00 4.23 3.85
CA PHE A 222 -9.29 4.15 4.56
C PHE A 222 -9.42 2.92 5.49
N PHE A 223 -9.21 1.71 4.95
CA PHE A 223 -9.25 0.49 5.77
C PHE A 223 -8.06 0.37 6.73
N PHE A 224 -6.93 1.00 6.39
CA PHE A 224 -5.75 0.99 7.25
C PHE A 224 -5.96 1.87 8.50
N LYS A 225 -6.52 3.08 8.34
CA LYS A 225 -6.94 3.95 9.45
C LYS A 225 -7.95 3.24 10.34
N PHE A 226 -8.99 2.63 9.74
CA PHE A 226 -9.96 1.81 10.48
C PHE A 226 -9.28 0.71 11.31
N MET A 227 -8.42 -0.11 10.70
CA MET A 227 -7.75 -1.20 11.41
C MET A 227 -6.81 -0.68 12.51
N TYR A 228 -6.12 0.44 12.27
CA TYR A 228 -5.30 1.10 13.29
C TYR A 228 -6.15 1.43 14.52
N HIS A 229 -7.25 2.17 14.35
CA HIS A 229 -8.11 2.53 15.50
C HIS A 229 -8.76 1.32 16.16
N LYS A 230 -9.18 0.31 15.39
CA LYS A 230 -9.74 -0.94 15.95
C LYS A 230 -8.74 -1.68 16.82
N ILE A 231 -7.46 -1.66 16.47
CA ILE A 231 -6.42 -2.30 17.27
C ILE A 231 -6.12 -1.47 18.53
N HIS A 232 -6.09 -0.15 18.42
CA HIS A 232 -5.86 0.73 19.56
C HIS A 232 -7.06 0.83 20.51
N SER A 233 -8.25 0.42 20.10
CA SER A 233 -9.36 0.22 21.03
C SER A 233 -9.25 -1.08 21.83
N LEU A 234 -8.33 -1.98 21.45
CA LEU A 234 -8.14 -3.30 22.09
C LEU A 234 -6.82 -3.39 22.86
N TYR A 235 -5.83 -2.57 22.51
CA TYR A 235 -4.48 -2.58 23.07
C TYR A 235 -3.96 -1.16 23.22
N ASP A 236 -3.28 -0.88 24.32
CA ASP A 236 -2.58 0.38 24.49
C ASP A 236 -1.39 0.47 23.53
N HIS A 237 -1.19 1.65 22.94
CA HIS A 237 -0.12 1.88 21.95
C HIS A 237 1.27 1.51 22.52
N SER A 238 1.51 1.85 23.78
CA SER A 238 2.75 1.57 24.52
C SER A 238 3.02 0.08 24.73
N ASP A 239 2.02 -0.79 24.61
CA ASP A 239 2.17 -2.23 24.79
C ASP A 239 2.52 -2.95 23.47
N LEU A 240 2.25 -2.32 22.34
CA LEU A 240 2.44 -2.91 21.03
C LEU A 240 3.93 -2.91 20.62
N LEU A 241 4.51 -4.12 20.52
CA LEU A 241 5.89 -4.34 20.07
C LEU A 241 6.17 -3.81 18.66
N SER A 242 5.14 -3.52 17.86
CA SER A 242 5.28 -2.90 16.53
C SER A 242 5.89 -1.50 16.61
N TYR A 243 5.56 -0.73 17.65
CA TYR A 243 5.98 0.66 17.82
C TYR A 243 7.27 0.79 18.64
N LYS A 244 7.80 -0.32 19.17
CA LYS A 244 9.11 -0.41 19.83
C LYS A 244 10.24 -0.83 18.87
N ARG A 245 9.96 -0.89 17.55
CA ARG A 245 10.97 -1.22 16.53
C ARG A 245 11.98 -0.08 16.40
N PRO A 246 13.28 -0.38 16.17
CA PRO A 246 14.30 0.65 16.07
C PRO A 246 14.14 1.50 14.80
N MET A 247 14.59 2.75 14.86
CA MET A 247 14.60 3.72 13.75
C MET A 247 15.75 3.52 12.73
N LEU A 248 16.33 2.31 12.61
CA LEU A 248 17.62 2.09 11.94
C LEU A 248 17.79 2.87 10.61
N GLN A 249 18.95 3.55 10.52
CA GLN A 249 19.37 4.47 9.46
C GLN A 249 19.50 3.83 8.08
#